data_AF-A0C5L5-F1
#
_entry.id   AF-A0C5L5-F1
#
_cell.length_a   1.000
_cell.length_b   1.000
_cell.length_c   1.000
_cell.angle_alpha   90.00
_cell.angle_beta   90.00
_cell.angle_gamma   90.00
#
_symmetry.space_group_name_H-M   'P 1'
#
loop_
_entity.id
_entity.type
_entity.pdbx_description
1 polymer ?
#
loop_
_entity_poly.entity_id
_entity_poly.type
_entity_poly.pdbx_seq_one_letter_code
_entity_poly.pdbx_strand_id
1 'polypeptide(L)'
;MNCNYHIQNQISFICLAPHKCQNQRKLCDECFQEHGVEVQFLIPINGLQEIVKKKFQELKLGDISEISVQRINFKSMLSQSQSKFKQILDQFSESAQYIFDMIELQTKSYVHLINQNINPAELSNYDLEILIQILKGESINDWIEQKNIYLNKLEELKVYWDQEEKLFISNIQDKLRGLLSINEQQSSKFTGQTKEIQKSYFQFKALQITTTEQMSRNEKQNFVKDNSNLRIDSIIEDKREPEDLTNLEQIQHLKWVGKYGQNNKKIGLWEATWQGEKIQRVGGEYSFDGKKQGKWIEIIENYQILAQVFKVGEYVRGQKIGFWKYVYENKEMYKLINQFNNNRGGGVYSTEGLKIGKWIELSKGFWKYSQVTHQGEYHNGKKVGRWDIFNRKYRSGSSSKIFQQNNNLEKQYISGGGSYDEAGAEFKIGYWVEMMDILNSDCQIMTSGRYQNGKKIGRWNLYNKKSSMQKKIITIFWKKLYQWWWVI
;
A
#
# COMPACT_ATOMS: atom_id res chain seq x y z
N MET A 1 21.03 8.51 40.92
CA MET A 1 19.92 9.32 41.49
C MET A 1 20.13 9.37 42.98
N ASN A 2 19.98 10.55 43.59
CA ASN A 2 20.13 10.69 45.04
C ASN A 2 18.82 10.33 45.74
N CYS A 3 18.90 9.90 47.01
CA CYS A 3 17.74 9.63 47.83
C CYS A 3 17.04 10.94 48.21
N ASN A 4 15.70 10.92 48.24
CA ASN A 4 14.91 12.12 48.53
C ASN A 4 14.97 12.54 50.01
N TYR A 5 15.28 11.61 50.91
CA TYR A 5 15.42 11.86 52.35
C TYR A 5 16.89 12.12 52.73
N HIS A 6 17.80 11.39 52.10
CA HIS A 6 19.24 11.50 52.31
C HIS A 6 19.89 12.01 51.03
N ILE A 7 19.83 13.33 50.80
CA ILE A 7 20.20 13.98 49.53
C ILE A 7 21.65 13.72 49.11
N GLN A 8 22.54 13.44 50.07
CA GLN A 8 23.94 13.11 49.82
C GLN A 8 24.15 11.65 49.40
N ASN A 9 23.17 10.79 49.64
CA ASN A 9 23.29 9.35 49.41
C ASN A 9 22.64 8.94 48.09
N GLN A 10 23.31 8.04 47.36
CA GLN A 10 22.77 7.46 46.15
C GLN A 10 21.77 6.35 46.48
N ILE A 11 20.78 6.16 45.62
CA ILE A 11 19.86 5.02 45.71
C ILE A 11 20.64 3.77 45.32
N SER A 12 20.67 2.79 46.23
CA SER A 12 21.37 1.52 46.07
C SER A 12 20.41 0.35 45.82
N PHE A 13 19.18 0.42 46.35
CA PHE A 13 18.24 -0.70 46.38
C PHE A 13 16.82 -0.32 45.93
N ILE A 14 16.10 -1.33 45.43
CA ILE A 14 14.66 -1.28 45.14
C ILE A 14 13.92 -2.29 46.01
N CYS A 15 12.90 -1.85 46.71
CA CYS A 15 12.03 -2.70 47.52
C CYS A 15 10.91 -3.34 46.70
N LEU A 16 10.82 -4.68 46.77
CA LEU A 16 9.80 -5.51 46.13
C LEU A 16 8.68 -5.97 47.06
N ALA A 17 8.79 -5.75 48.37
CA ALA A 17 7.83 -6.30 49.32
C ALA A 17 6.38 -5.88 49.00
N PRO A 18 5.39 -6.78 49.21
CA PRO A 18 3.98 -6.56 48.87
C PRO A 18 3.24 -5.69 49.90
N HIS A 19 3.91 -4.65 50.40
CA HIS A 19 3.32 -3.64 51.28
C HIS A 19 3.24 -2.27 50.58
N LYS A 20 2.39 -1.39 51.11
CA LYS A 20 2.34 0.01 50.67
C LYS A 20 3.50 0.77 51.31
N CYS A 21 4.67 0.80 50.67
CA CYS A 21 5.72 1.74 51.05
C CYS A 21 5.13 3.15 50.94
N GLN A 22 4.84 3.81 52.07
CA GLN A 22 4.30 5.17 52.05
C GLN A 22 5.24 6.14 51.31
N ASN A 23 6.56 5.86 51.31
CA ASN A 23 7.59 6.83 50.91
C ASN A 23 8.64 6.33 49.90
N GLN A 24 8.19 5.65 48.82
CA GLN A 24 8.96 5.25 47.63
C GLN A 24 9.79 3.96 47.77
N ARG A 25 9.71 3.11 46.73
CA ARG A 25 10.45 1.82 46.64
C ARG A 25 11.96 1.98 46.44
N LYS A 26 12.49 3.20 46.39
CA LYS A 26 13.89 3.51 46.08
C LYS A 26 14.62 3.84 47.37
N LEU A 27 15.59 3.03 47.76
CA LEU A 27 16.25 3.12 49.06
C LEU A 27 17.77 3.36 48.88
N CYS A 28 18.31 4.33 49.62
CA CYS A 28 19.75 4.36 49.94
C CYS A 28 20.04 3.43 51.12
N ASP A 29 21.31 3.27 51.48
CA ASP A 29 21.74 2.37 52.54
C ASP A 29 21.14 2.73 53.92
N GLU A 30 21.04 4.02 54.24
CA GLU A 30 20.39 4.51 55.48
C GLU A 30 18.89 4.25 55.48
N CYS A 31 18.18 4.60 54.40
CA CYS A 31 16.76 4.30 54.27
C CYS A 31 16.48 2.80 54.34
N PHE A 32 17.40 1.96 53.85
CA PHE A 32 17.25 0.51 53.95
C PHE A 32 17.21 0.05 55.42
N GLN A 33 18.15 0.51 56.25
CA GLN A 33 18.20 0.15 57.68
C GLN A 33 16.91 0.57 58.40
N GLU A 34 16.39 1.74 58.06
CA GLU A 34 15.16 2.28 58.66
C GLU A 34 13.89 1.62 58.10
N HIS A 35 13.91 1.12 56.87
CA HIS A 35 12.72 0.57 56.22
C HIS A 35 12.26 -0.76 56.84
N GLY A 36 13.17 -1.49 57.51
CA GLY A 36 12.85 -2.72 58.24
C GLY A 36 12.37 -3.87 57.35
N VAL A 37 12.68 -3.82 56.04
CA VAL A 37 12.29 -4.87 55.09
C VAL A 37 13.36 -5.95 55.04
N GLU A 38 12.93 -7.21 55.05
CA GLU A 38 13.83 -8.35 54.92
C GLU A 38 14.64 -8.28 53.62
N VAL A 39 15.93 -8.63 53.70
CA VAL A 39 16.90 -8.51 52.60
C VAL A 39 16.45 -9.22 51.32
N GLN A 40 15.66 -10.30 51.45
CA GLN A 40 15.13 -11.05 50.30
C GLN A 40 14.17 -10.25 49.39
N PHE A 41 13.58 -9.17 49.89
CA PHE A 41 12.71 -8.29 49.10
C PHE A 41 13.46 -7.07 48.52
N LEU A 42 14.79 -7.05 48.61
CA LEU A 42 15.61 -5.95 48.12
C LEU A 42 16.43 -6.38 46.91
N ILE A 43 16.37 -5.55 45.88
CA ILE A 43 17.17 -5.75 44.67
C ILE A 43 18.13 -4.57 44.53
N PRO A 44 19.45 -4.82 44.36
CA PRO A 44 20.38 -3.77 43.99
C PRO A 44 19.94 -3.08 42.69
N ILE A 45 19.93 -1.76 42.65
CA ILE A 45 19.44 -0.99 41.50
C ILE A 45 20.20 -1.35 40.21
N ASN A 46 21.50 -1.61 40.33
CA ASN A 46 22.38 -2.00 39.23
C ASN A 46 22.04 -3.40 38.67
N GLY A 47 21.39 -4.27 39.46
CA GLY A 47 20.96 -5.61 39.06
C GLY A 47 19.51 -5.69 38.59
N LEU A 48 18.67 -4.68 38.87
CA LEU A 48 17.25 -4.71 38.54
C LEU A 48 17.00 -4.90 37.04
N GLN A 49 17.75 -4.18 36.20
CA GLN A 49 17.57 -4.26 34.75
C GLN A 49 17.84 -5.67 34.21
N GLU A 50 18.87 -6.35 34.74
CA GLU A 50 19.20 -7.72 34.34
C GLU A 50 18.17 -8.73 34.85
N ILE A 51 17.65 -8.55 36.07
CA ILE A 51 16.57 -9.39 36.61
C ILE A 51 15.29 -9.24 35.77
N VAL A 52 14.93 -8.00 35.40
CA VAL A 52 13.78 -7.73 34.52
C VAL A 52 14.02 -8.36 33.15
N LYS A 53 15.18 -8.12 32.51
CA LYS A 53 15.52 -8.74 31.21
C LYS A 53 15.43 -10.26 31.27
N LYS A 54 15.99 -10.88 32.31
CA LYS A 54 15.94 -12.33 32.52
C LYS A 54 14.49 -12.82 32.65
N LYS A 55 13.64 -12.13 33.42
CA LYS A 55 12.21 -12.46 33.52
C LYS A 55 11.48 -12.31 32.19
N PHE A 56 11.79 -11.28 31.41
CA PHE A 56 11.23 -11.12 30.06
C PHE A 56 11.66 -12.25 29.11
N GLN A 57 12.90 -12.73 29.23
CA GLN A 57 13.42 -13.88 28.47
C GLN A 57 12.78 -15.20 28.92
N GLU A 58 12.66 -15.44 30.24
CA GLU A 58 11.99 -16.61 30.82
C GLU A 58 10.53 -16.71 30.37
N LEU A 59 9.82 -15.58 30.35
CA LEU A 59 8.43 -15.51 29.88
C LEU A 59 8.30 -15.50 28.36
N LYS A 60 9.42 -15.49 27.62
CA LYS A 60 9.46 -15.38 26.15
C LYS A 60 8.59 -14.24 25.60
N LEU A 61 8.45 -13.14 26.33
CA LEU A 61 7.58 -12.03 25.93
C LEU A 61 8.04 -11.33 24.64
N GLY A 62 9.32 -11.48 24.28
CA GLY A 62 9.89 -11.00 23.03
C GLY A 62 9.73 -11.98 21.85
N ASP A 63 9.27 -13.21 22.11
CA ASP A 63 9.13 -14.24 21.08
C ASP A 63 7.81 -14.08 20.32
N ILE A 64 7.78 -13.05 19.46
CA ILE A 64 6.65 -12.79 18.56
C ILE A 64 6.63 -13.81 17.40
N SER A 65 7.60 -14.74 17.35
CA SER A 65 7.71 -15.71 16.27
C SER A 65 6.49 -16.64 16.24
N GLU A 66 5.99 -17.09 17.40
CA GLU A 66 4.82 -17.97 17.47
C GLU A 66 3.57 -17.29 16.91
N ILE A 67 3.27 -16.06 17.35
CA ILE A 67 2.14 -15.27 16.83
C ILE A 67 2.30 -15.02 15.32
N SER A 68 3.51 -14.75 14.87
CA SER A 68 3.81 -14.52 13.46
C SER A 68 3.59 -15.79 12.63
N VAL A 69 4.05 -16.94 13.13
CA VAL A 69 3.83 -18.27 12.51
C VAL A 69 2.34 -18.58 12.44
N GLN A 70 1.59 -18.38 13.53
CA GLN A 70 0.13 -18.58 13.54
C GLN A 70 -0.58 -17.67 12.53
N ARG A 71 -0.17 -16.40 12.44
CA ARG A 71 -0.71 -15.45 11.45
C ARG A 71 -0.42 -15.89 10.01
N ILE A 72 0.78 -16.38 9.75
CA ILE A 72 1.17 -16.91 8.42
C ILE A 72 0.35 -18.15 8.08
N ASN A 73 0.23 -19.10 9.02
CA ASN A 73 -0.53 -20.33 8.85
C ASN A 73 -2.00 -20.04 8.56
N PHE A 74 -2.63 -19.15 9.34
CA PHE A 74 -4.01 -18.75 9.12
C PHE A 74 -4.22 -18.07 7.77
N LYS A 75 -3.30 -17.17 7.37
CA LYS A 75 -3.34 -16.53 6.05
C LYS A 75 -3.18 -17.55 4.91
N SER A 76 -2.30 -18.54 5.08
CA SER A 76 -2.09 -19.63 4.13
C SER A 76 -3.37 -20.46 3.97
N MET A 77 -3.97 -20.88 5.10
CA MET A 77 -5.23 -21.63 5.11
C MET A 77 -6.35 -20.86 4.40
N LEU A 78 -6.54 -19.57 4.70
CA LEU A 78 -7.55 -18.75 4.01
C LEU A 78 -7.31 -18.66 2.50
N SER A 79 -6.05 -18.53 2.10
CA SER A 79 -5.67 -18.47 0.68
C SER A 79 -5.96 -19.79 -0.03
N GLN A 80 -5.69 -20.93 0.62
CA GLN A 80 -6.02 -22.25 0.10
C GLN A 80 -7.53 -22.45 -0.05
N SER A 81 -8.31 -22.09 0.98
CA SER A 81 -9.78 -22.17 0.93
C SER A 81 -10.36 -21.30 -0.18
N GLN A 82 -9.86 -20.06 -0.34
CA GLN A 82 -10.26 -19.18 -1.44
C GLN A 82 -9.96 -19.80 -2.81
N SER A 83 -8.79 -20.42 -2.97
CA SER A 83 -8.41 -21.08 -4.23
C SER A 83 -9.33 -22.26 -4.55
N LYS A 84 -9.66 -23.10 -3.57
CA LYS A 84 -10.58 -24.23 -3.75
C LYS A 84 -11.98 -23.76 -4.11
N PHE A 85 -12.48 -22.75 -3.41
CA PHE A 85 -13.81 -22.18 -3.72
C PHE A 85 -13.87 -21.63 -5.14
N LYS A 86 -12.80 -20.94 -5.58
CA LYS A 86 -12.70 -20.47 -6.95
C LYS A 86 -12.71 -21.61 -7.96
N GLN A 87 -11.97 -22.69 -7.72
CA GLN A 87 -11.98 -23.86 -8.63
C GLN A 87 -13.37 -24.47 -8.78
N ILE A 88 -14.13 -24.58 -7.69
CA ILE A 88 -15.51 -25.07 -7.71
C ILE A 88 -16.40 -24.15 -8.56
N LEU A 89 -16.28 -22.83 -8.37
CA LEU A 89 -17.02 -21.84 -9.15
C LEU A 89 -16.67 -21.88 -10.64
N ASP A 90 -15.39 -22.02 -10.97
CA ASP A 90 -14.92 -22.10 -12.35
C ASP A 90 -15.50 -23.37 -13.02
N GLN A 91 -15.46 -24.53 -12.36
CA GLN A 91 -16.06 -25.79 -12.84
C GLN A 91 -17.58 -25.70 -13.04
N PHE A 92 -18.28 -25.05 -12.10
CA PHE A 92 -19.71 -24.82 -12.20
C PHE A 92 -20.05 -23.93 -13.40
N SER A 93 -19.27 -22.85 -13.59
CA SER A 93 -19.44 -21.94 -14.72
C SER A 93 -19.18 -22.62 -16.06
N GLU A 94 -18.14 -23.44 -16.17
CA GLU A 94 -17.83 -24.22 -17.38
C GLU A 94 -18.96 -25.20 -17.71
N SER A 95 -19.50 -25.88 -16.69
CA SER A 95 -20.61 -26.83 -16.88
C SER A 95 -21.89 -26.15 -17.35
N ALA A 96 -22.22 -24.98 -16.77
CA ALA A 96 -23.37 -24.20 -17.21
C ALA A 96 -23.20 -23.68 -18.64
N GLN A 97 -22.00 -23.17 -18.98
CA GLN A 97 -21.69 -22.68 -20.32
C GLN A 97 -21.83 -23.79 -21.37
N TYR A 98 -21.32 -24.99 -21.08
CA TYR A 98 -21.46 -26.14 -21.98
C TYR A 98 -22.93 -26.46 -22.31
N ILE A 99 -23.83 -26.38 -21.32
CA ILE A 99 -25.28 -26.59 -21.54
C ILE A 99 -25.84 -25.49 -22.46
N PHE A 100 -25.48 -24.23 -22.24
CA PHE A 100 -25.92 -23.14 -23.11
C PHE A 100 -25.40 -23.28 -24.54
N ASP A 101 -24.13 -23.63 -24.71
CA ASP A 101 -23.51 -23.81 -26.03
C ASP A 101 -24.18 -24.95 -26.80
N MET A 102 -24.50 -26.06 -26.12
CA MET A 102 -25.27 -27.17 -26.69
C MET A 102 -26.66 -26.72 -27.17
N ILE A 103 -27.38 -25.95 -26.34
CA ILE A 103 -28.70 -25.40 -26.71
C ILE A 103 -28.60 -24.45 -27.90
N GLU A 104 -27.60 -23.57 -27.90
CA GLU A 104 -27.40 -22.60 -28.96
C GLU A 104 -27.01 -23.28 -30.28
N LEU A 105 -26.07 -24.23 -30.24
CA LEU A 105 -25.62 -24.96 -31.41
C LEU A 105 -26.77 -25.71 -32.08
N GLN A 106 -27.56 -26.45 -31.29
CA GLN A 106 -28.69 -27.22 -31.81
C GLN A 106 -29.83 -26.31 -32.29
N THR A 107 -30.06 -25.16 -31.64
CA THR A 107 -31.01 -24.16 -32.14
C THR A 107 -30.55 -23.58 -33.48
N LYS A 108 -29.25 -23.25 -33.60
CA LYS A 108 -28.67 -22.72 -34.83
C LYS A 108 -28.73 -23.72 -35.98
N SER A 109 -28.51 -25.02 -35.73
CA SER A 109 -28.62 -26.03 -36.78
C SER A 109 -30.03 -26.10 -37.36
N TYR A 110 -31.08 -26.05 -36.52
CA TYR A 110 -32.46 -25.99 -36.99
C TYR A 110 -32.77 -24.70 -37.76
N VAL A 111 -32.35 -23.55 -37.24
CA VAL A 111 -32.55 -22.25 -37.91
C VAL A 111 -31.85 -22.21 -39.26
N HIS A 112 -30.65 -22.79 -39.36
CA HIS A 112 -29.89 -22.87 -40.60
C HIS A 112 -30.61 -23.69 -41.66
N LEU A 113 -31.10 -24.88 -41.29
CA LEU A 113 -31.87 -25.75 -42.19
C LEU A 113 -33.14 -25.09 -42.72
N ILE A 114 -33.81 -24.27 -41.90
CA ILE A 114 -35.07 -23.58 -42.28
C ILE A 114 -34.81 -22.34 -43.14
N ASN A 115 -33.78 -21.55 -42.83
CA ASN A 115 -33.57 -20.23 -43.45
C ASN A 115 -32.66 -20.26 -44.67
N GLN A 116 -31.98 -21.37 -44.95
CA GLN A 116 -31.28 -21.51 -46.20
C GLN A 116 -32.31 -21.66 -47.32
N ASN A 117 -32.38 -20.67 -48.22
CA ASN A 117 -33.13 -20.73 -49.49
C ASN A 117 -32.52 -21.76 -50.47
N ILE A 118 -32.09 -22.91 -49.96
CA ILE A 118 -31.57 -24.01 -50.76
C ILE A 118 -32.78 -24.72 -51.34
N ASN A 119 -32.70 -25.00 -52.64
CA ASN A 119 -33.68 -25.83 -53.31
C ASN A 119 -33.72 -27.19 -52.59
N PRO A 120 -34.87 -27.67 -52.07
CA PRO A 120 -34.94 -28.93 -51.34
C PRO A 120 -34.38 -30.13 -52.12
N ALA A 121 -34.37 -30.07 -53.47
CA ALA A 121 -33.77 -31.08 -54.32
C ALA A 121 -32.23 -31.18 -54.23
N GLU A 122 -31.56 -30.17 -53.67
CA GLU A 122 -30.10 -30.10 -53.50
C GLU A 122 -29.65 -30.50 -52.08
N LEU A 123 -30.59 -30.72 -51.16
CA LEU A 123 -30.29 -31.13 -49.79
C LEU A 123 -29.86 -32.60 -49.73
N SER A 124 -29.06 -32.94 -48.72
CA SER A 124 -28.75 -34.35 -48.45
C SER A 124 -30.03 -35.09 -47.99
N ASN A 125 -30.09 -36.40 -48.23
CA ASN A 125 -31.21 -37.22 -47.72
C ASN A 125 -31.38 -37.12 -46.19
N TYR A 126 -30.28 -36.89 -45.47
CA TYR A 126 -30.30 -36.68 -44.03
C TYR A 126 -30.97 -35.36 -43.64
N ASP A 127 -30.62 -34.25 -44.30
CA ASP A 127 -31.23 -32.94 -44.06
C ASP A 127 -32.71 -32.93 -44.47
N LEU A 128 -33.07 -33.63 -45.55
CA LEU A 128 -34.45 -33.83 -45.98
C LEU A 128 -35.27 -34.60 -44.94
N GLU A 129 -34.73 -35.67 -44.38
CA GLU A 129 -35.41 -36.42 -43.32
C GLU A 129 -35.61 -35.55 -42.07
N ILE A 130 -34.62 -34.74 -41.68
CA ILE A 130 -34.77 -33.78 -40.59
C ILE A 130 -35.88 -32.76 -40.90
N LEU A 131 -35.93 -32.21 -42.11
CA LEU A 131 -37.00 -31.28 -42.51
C LEU A 131 -38.39 -31.94 -42.52
N ILE A 132 -38.48 -33.20 -42.95
CA ILE A 132 -39.72 -33.97 -42.90
C ILE A 132 -40.16 -34.19 -41.45
N GLN A 133 -39.25 -34.55 -40.55
CA GLN A 133 -39.56 -34.71 -39.13
C GLN A 133 -39.92 -33.38 -38.46
N ILE A 134 -39.30 -32.27 -38.87
CA ILE A 134 -39.70 -30.91 -38.48
C ILE A 134 -41.13 -30.59 -38.94
N LEU A 135 -41.47 -30.88 -40.20
CA LEU A 135 -42.81 -30.64 -40.75
C LEU A 135 -43.90 -31.47 -40.05
N LYS A 136 -43.58 -32.70 -39.65
CA LYS A 136 -44.46 -33.54 -38.82
C LYS A 136 -44.56 -33.06 -37.37
N GLY A 137 -43.70 -32.13 -36.95
CA GLY A 137 -43.61 -31.62 -35.60
C GLY A 137 -42.88 -32.54 -34.62
N GLU A 138 -42.45 -33.73 -35.05
CA GLU A 138 -41.82 -34.74 -34.19
C GLU A 138 -40.47 -34.22 -33.66
N SER A 139 -39.53 -33.81 -34.52
CA SER A 139 -38.20 -33.35 -34.06
C SER A 139 -38.21 -31.99 -33.34
N ILE A 140 -39.08 -31.06 -33.74
CA ILE A 140 -39.12 -29.74 -33.11
C ILE A 140 -39.74 -29.82 -31.72
N ASN A 141 -40.80 -30.59 -31.54
CA ASN A 141 -41.43 -30.74 -30.23
C ASN A 141 -40.49 -31.49 -29.27
N ASP A 142 -39.84 -32.56 -29.74
CA ASP A 142 -38.83 -33.28 -28.97
C ASP A 142 -37.67 -32.36 -28.56
N TRP A 143 -37.21 -31.50 -29.48
CA TRP A 143 -36.17 -30.52 -29.18
C TRP A 143 -36.63 -29.47 -28.16
N ILE A 144 -37.83 -28.92 -28.32
CA ILE A 144 -38.40 -27.94 -27.37
C ILE A 144 -38.50 -28.56 -25.98
N GLU A 145 -38.96 -29.81 -25.88
CA GLU A 145 -39.03 -30.53 -24.62
C GLU A 145 -37.64 -30.72 -24.00
N GLN A 146 -36.67 -31.21 -24.76
CA GLN A 146 -35.28 -31.38 -24.29
C GLN A 146 -34.66 -30.06 -23.83
N LYS A 147 -34.83 -28.98 -24.61
CA LYS A 147 -34.38 -27.63 -24.26
C LYS A 147 -34.99 -27.19 -22.93
N ASN A 148 -36.30 -27.38 -22.75
CA ASN A 148 -36.98 -27.03 -21.51
C ASN A 148 -36.47 -27.86 -20.32
N ILE A 149 -36.16 -29.15 -20.50
CA ILE A 149 -35.53 -29.98 -19.48
C ILE A 149 -34.18 -29.40 -19.05
N TYR A 150 -33.33 -29.00 -20.00
CA TYR A 150 -32.03 -28.40 -19.67
C TYR A 150 -32.16 -27.04 -18.97
N LEU A 151 -33.08 -26.20 -19.43
CA LEU A 151 -33.34 -24.89 -18.82
C LEU A 151 -33.89 -25.04 -17.38
N ASN A 152 -34.80 -25.98 -17.17
CA ASN A 152 -35.32 -26.27 -15.82
C ASN A 152 -34.21 -26.76 -14.89
N LYS A 153 -33.33 -27.65 -15.35
CA LYS A 153 -32.16 -28.10 -14.57
C LYS A 153 -31.21 -26.95 -14.21
N LEU A 154 -30.98 -26.02 -15.13
CA LEU A 154 -30.15 -24.83 -14.86
C LEU A 154 -30.80 -23.91 -13.81
N GLU A 155 -32.12 -23.74 -13.86
CA GLU A 155 -32.86 -22.94 -12.88
C GLU A 155 -32.87 -23.61 -11.50
N GLU A 156 -33.07 -24.94 -11.43
CA GLU A 156 -32.94 -25.72 -10.20
C GLU A 156 -31.55 -25.57 -9.57
N LEU A 157 -30.49 -25.70 -10.37
CA LEU A 157 -29.11 -25.52 -9.92
C LEU A 157 -28.84 -24.11 -9.40
N LYS A 158 -29.41 -23.09 -10.06
CA LYS A 158 -29.31 -21.69 -9.63
C LYS A 158 -29.99 -21.47 -8.28
N VAL A 159 -31.20 -22.00 -8.09
CA VAL A 159 -31.93 -21.91 -6.80
C VAL A 159 -31.15 -22.63 -5.70
N TYR A 160 -30.65 -23.83 -5.98
CA TYR A 160 -29.81 -24.59 -5.04
C TYR A 160 -28.55 -23.80 -4.64
N TRP A 161 -27.83 -23.23 -5.62
CA TRP A 161 -26.61 -22.45 -5.36
C TRP A 161 -26.88 -21.20 -4.50
N ASP A 162 -27.97 -20.46 -4.77
CA ASP A 162 -28.35 -19.29 -3.98
C ASP A 162 -28.64 -19.65 -2.51
N GLN A 163 -29.23 -20.82 -2.26
CA GLN A 163 -29.47 -21.32 -0.90
C GLN A 163 -28.15 -21.67 -0.19
N GLU A 164 -27.26 -22.41 -0.84
CA GLU A 164 -25.94 -22.77 -0.29
C GLU A 164 -25.06 -21.55 -0.02
N GLU A 165 -25.07 -20.54 -0.91
CA GLU A 165 -24.37 -19.29 -0.71
C GLU A 165 -24.84 -18.58 0.57
N LYS A 166 -26.15 -18.45 0.75
CA LYS A 166 -26.74 -17.82 1.95
C LYS A 166 -26.36 -18.57 3.22
N LEU A 167 -26.47 -19.90 3.21
CA LEU A 167 -26.12 -20.74 4.35
C LEU A 167 -24.63 -20.61 4.72
N PHE A 168 -23.75 -20.66 3.71
CA PHE A 168 -22.31 -20.49 3.90
C PHE A 168 -21.96 -19.12 4.48
N ILE A 169 -22.54 -18.03 3.95
CA ILE A 169 -22.33 -16.67 4.45
C ILE A 169 -22.79 -16.55 5.91
N SER A 170 -23.98 -17.05 6.24
CA SER A 170 -24.51 -17.02 7.60
C SER A 170 -23.57 -17.75 8.57
N ASN A 171 -23.12 -18.95 8.21
CA ASN A 171 -22.22 -19.76 9.02
C ASN A 171 -20.88 -19.05 9.29
N ILE A 172 -20.32 -18.34 8.30
CA ILE A 172 -19.10 -17.55 8.49
C ILE A 172 -19.35 -16.36 9.42
N GLN A 173 -20.47 -15.66 9.21
CA GLN A 173 -20.81 -14.49 10.03
C GLN A 173 -20.99 -14.84 11.50
N ASP A 174 -21.64 -15.97 11.80
CA ASP A 174 -21.84 -16.42 13.18
C ASP A 174 -20.52 -16.81 13.85
N LYS A 175 -19.63 -17.50 13.12
CA LYS A 175 -18.27 -17.80 13.63
C LYS A 175 -17.45 -16.53 13.87
N LEU A 176 -17.50 -15.56 12.96
CA LEU A 176 -16.82 -14.27 13.12
C LEU A 176 -17.38 -13.49 14.31
N ARG A 177 -18.69 -13.49 14.52
CA ARG A 177 -19.33 -12.85 15.66
C ARG A 177 -18.86 -13.48 16.98
N GLY A 178 -18.73 -14.81 17.03
CA GLY A 178 -18.15 -15.52 18.18
C GLY A 178 -16.68 -15.15 18.46
N LEU A 179 -15.86 -14.95 17.42
CA LEU A 179 -14.48 -14.48 17.60
C LEU A 179 -14.41 -13.03 18.08
N LEU A 180 -15.29 -12.17 17.58
CA LEU A 180 -15.36 -10.77 18.00
C LEU A 180 -15.78 -10.64 19.46
N SER A 181 -16.75 -11.44 19.93
CA SER A 181 -17.20 -11.39 21.33
C SER A 181 -16.09 -11.84 22.30
N ILE A 182 -15.28 -12.85 21.94
CA ILE A 182 -14.09 -13.24 22.72
C ILE A 182 -13.12 -12.06 22.81
N ASN A 183 -12.88 -11.37 21.69
CA ASN A 183 -11.99 -10.22 21.66
C ASN A 183 -12.52 -9.04 22.48
N GLU A 184 -13.83 -8.77 22.46
CA GLU A 184 -14.46 -7.75 23.30
C GLU A 184 -14.33 -8.09 24.80
N GLN A 185 -14.59 -9.34 25.19
CA GLN A 185 -14.44 -9.81 26.56
C GLN A 185 -12.98 -9.72 27.04
N GLN A 186 -12.01 -10.07 26.20
CA GLN A 186 -10.59 -9.97 26.54
C GLN A 186 -10.12 -8.50 26.55
N SER A 187 -10.53 -7.70 25.57
CA SER A 187 -10.13 -6.29 25.45
C SER A 187 -10.58 -5.47 26.66
N SER A 188 -11.78 -5.73 27.21
CA SER A 188 -12.23 -5.07 28.44
C SER A 188 -11.30 -5.37 29.62
N LYS A 189 -10.87 -6.63 29.80
CA LYS A 189 -9.90 -7.03 30.84
C LYS A 189 -8.53 -6.38 30.62
N PHE A 190 -8.05 -6.34 29.37
CA PHE A 190 -6.76 -5.74 29.05
C PHE A 190 -6.76 -4.21 29.10
N THR A 191 -7.85 -3.54 28.72
CA THR A 191 -7.91 -2.07 28.65
C THR A 191 -7.62 -1.38 29.98
N GLY A 192 -7.99 -1.98 31.12
CA GLY A 192 -7.60 -1.47 32.44
C GLY A 192 -6.08 -1.46 32.63
N GLN A 193 -5.44 -2.62 32.39
CA GLN A 193 -4.00 -2.80 32.57
C GLN A 193 -3.18 -2.03 31.52
N THR A 194 -3.62 -2.01 30.26
CA THR A 194 -2.89 -1.30 29.20
C THR A 194 -2.99 0.21 29.35
N LYS A 195 -4.09 0.76 29.89
CA LYS A 195 -4.17 2.21 30.15
C LYS A 195 -3.14 2.65 31.18
N GLU A 196 -2.92 1.85 32.23
CA GLU A 196 -1.88 2.13 33.22
C GLU A 196 -0.48 2.00 32.62
N ILE A 197 -0.20 0.91 31.88
CA ILE A 197 1.11 0.72 31.21
C ILE A 197 1.36 1.84 30.19
N GLN A 198 0.37 2.22 29.39
CA GLN A 198 0.48 3.32 28.43
C GLN A 198 0.70 4.65 29.15
N LYS A 199 -0.04 4.95 30.22
CA LYS A 199 0.18 6.15 31.03
C LYS A 199 1.61 6.19 31.58
N SER A 200 2.10 5.09 32.14
CA SER A 200 3.48 4.98 32.63
C SER A 200 4.51 5.14 31.51
N TYR A 201 4.25 4.55 30.34
CA TYR A 201 5.11 4.70 29.17
C TYR A 201 5.15 6.15 28.66
N PHE A 202 4.00 6.82 28.54
CA PHE A 202 3.95 8.22 28.12
C PHE A 202 4.59 9.15 29.15
N GLN A 203 4.38 8.90 30.45
CA GLN A 203 5.07 9.62 31.51
C GLN A 203 6.59 9.42 31.43
N PHE A 204 7.05 8.19 31.20
CA PHE A 204 8.46 7.88 31.01
C PHE A 204 9.03 8.58 29.77
N LYS A 205 8.33 8.53 28.64
CA LYS A 205 8.73 9.24 27.41
C LYS A 205 8.76 10.75 27.60
N ALA A 206 7.77 11.32 28.27
CA ALA A 206 7.76 12.75 28.61
C ALA A 206 8.96 13.09 29.49
N LEU A 207 9.28 12.26 30.49
CA LEU A 207 10.45 12.45 31.35
C LEU A 207 11.76 12.38 30.53
N GLN A 208 11.88 11.41 29.62
CA GLN A 208 13.03 11.31 28.72
C GLN A 208 13.15 12.53 27.82
N ILE A 209 12.05 13.04 27.26
CA ILE A 209 12.04 14.26 26.45
C ILE A 209 12.50 15.44 27.30
N THR A 210 11.95 15.64 28.51
CA THR A 210 12.38 16.74 29.40
C THR A 210 13.84 16.62 29.78
N THR A 211 14.34 15.41 30.05
CA THR A 211 15.74 15.19 30.43
C THR A 211 16.66 15.41 29.23
N THR A 212 16.25 14.97 28.03
CA THR A 212 16.99 15.21 26.79
C THR A 212 16.96 16.70 26.44
N GLU A 213 15.83 17.39 26.61
CA GLU A 213 15.73 18.85 26.42
C GLU A 213 16.56 19.61 27.45
N GLN A 214 16.68 19.14 28.69
CA GLN A 214 17.58 19.73 29.69
C GLN A 214 19.04 19.49 29.35
N MET A 215 19.42 18.28 28.95
CA MET A 215 20.77 17.98 28.45
C MET A 215 21.07 18.81 27.20
N SER A 216 20.15 18.87 26.25
CA SER A 216 20.25 19.68 25.05
C SER A 216 20.17 21.18 25.33
N ARG A 217 19.56 21.66 26.42
CA ARG A 217 19.62 23.08 26.83
C ARG A 217 20.96 23.41 27.48
N ASN A 218 21.52 22.49 28.26
CA ASN A 218 22.87 22.62 28.81
C ASN A 218 23.94 22.52 27.72
N GLU A 219 23.74 21.64 26.72
CA GLU A 219 24.57 21.56 25.53
C GLU A 219 24.32 22.72 24.57
N LYS A 220 23.07 23.19 24.41
CA LYS A 220 22.75 24.39 23.61
C LYS A 220 23.24 25.66 24.28
N GLN A 221 23.33 25.77 25.60
CA GLN A 221 24.06 26.90 26.21
C GLN A 221 25.56 26.88 25.83
N ASN A 222 26.10 25.72 25.43
CA ASN A 222 27.41 25.60 24.79
C ASN A 222 27.37 25.67 23.25
N PHE A 223 26.20 25.66 22.60
CA PHE A 223 26.01 25.57 21.15
C PHE A 223 24.84 26.43 20.61
N VAL A 224 24.53 27.59 21.20
CA VAL A 224 23.47 28.48 20.65
C VAL A 224 23.96 29.03 19.31
N LYS A 225 23.71 28.27 18.25
CA LYS A 225 23.35 28.72 16.90
C LYS A 225 22.89 27.53 16.07
N ASP A 226 21.64 27.66 15.62
CA ASP A 226 21.00 26.99 14.48
C ASP A 226 20.39 25.59 14.66
N ASN A 227 19.06 25.54 14.47
CA ASN A 227 18.19 24.44 14.86
C ASN A 227 17.23 24.11 13.68
N SER A 228 17.59 23.08 12.90
CA SER A 228 16.70 22.21 12.12
C SER A 228 17.46 20.90 11.86
N ASN A 229 16.77 19.75 11.73
CA ASN A 229 17.41 18.46 11.41
C ASN A 229 17.83 18.45 9.94
N LEU A 230 18.80 19.29 9.63
CA LEU A 230 19.38 19.40 8.32
C LEU A 230 20.39 18.27 8.18
N ARG A 231 20.22 17.46 7.14
CA ARG A 231 21.34 16.66 6.66
C ARG A 231 22.33 17.63 6.02
N ILE A 232 23.28 18.10 6.81
CA ILE A 232 24.42 18.83 6.25
C ILE A 232 25.50 17.80 5.96
N ASP A 233 25.63 17.41 4.69
CA ASP A 233 26.84 16.75 4.21
C ASP A 233 27.99 17.77 4.39
N SER A 234 28.64 17.75 5.56
CA SER A 234 29.80 18.56 5.99
C SER A 234 29.91 19.98 5.39
N ILE A 235 29.51 20.95 6.21
CA ILE A 235 29.59 22.41 6.06
C ILE A 235 31.00 22.85 5.65
N ILE A 236 31.32 22.97 4.36
CA ILE A 236 32.26 23.97 3.85
C ILE A 236 31.78 24.38 2.44
N GLU A 237 31.26 25.61 2.31
CA GLU A 237 31.08 26.42 1.07
C GLU A 237 29.77 26.45 0.26
N ASP A 238 28.79 25.54 0.35
CA ASP A 238 27.59 25.66 -0.50
C ASP A 238 26.42 26.37 0.23
N LYS A 239 26.07 27.60 -0.20
CA LYS A 239 24.88 28.37 0.24
C LYS A 239 23.54 27.71 -0.16
N ARG A 240 23.50 26.40 -0.34
CA ARG A 240 22.28 25.70 -0.74
C ARG A 240 21.34 25.67 0.46
N GLU A 241 20.07 25.95 0.18
CA GLU A 241 19.03 25.68 1.15
C GLU A 241 19.08 24.20 1.52
N PRO A 242 19.02 23.89 2.82
CA PRO A 242 19.02 22.51 3.26
C PRO A 242 17.87 21.72 2.62
N GLU A 243 18.16 20.47 2.25
CA GLU A 243 17.15 19.57 1.70
C GLU A 243 16.18 19.14 2.79
N ASP A 244 14.89 19.44 2.62
CA ASP A 244 13.82 19.03 3.52
C ASP A 244 13.49 17.55 3.29
N LEU A 245 14.17 16.68 4.04
CA LEU A 245 13.89 15.25 4.04
C LEU A 245 12.80 14.97 5.08
N THR A 246 11.62 14.56 4.62
CA THR A 246 10.51 14.19 5.53
C THR A 246 10.57 12.72 5.98
N ASN A 247 11.40 11.90 5.32
CA ASN A 247 11.49 10.46 5.60
C ASN A 247 12.59 10.15 6.62
N LEU A 248 12.19 9.86 7.86
CA LEU A 248 13.10 9.55 8.97
C LEU A 248 13.99 8.32 8.70
N GLU A 249 13.48 7.28 8.04
CA GLU A 249 14.30 6.10 7.71
C GLU A 249 15.42 6.48 6.75
N GLN A 250 15.10 7.31 5.75
CA GLN A 250 16.09 7.79 4.79
C GLN A 250 17.16 8.64 5.47
N ILE A 251 16.78 9.53 6.39
CA ILE A 251 17.74 10.33 7.16
C ILE A 251 18.66 9.41 8.00
N GLN A 252 18.08 8.41 8.65
CA GLN A 252 18.81 7.53 9.55
C GLN A 252 19.76 6.56 8.83
N HIS A 253 19.37 6.07 7.65
CA HIS A 253 20.02 4.93 7.02
C HIS A 253 20.76 5.24 5.73
N LEU A 254 20.38 6.28 4.99
CA LEU A 254 21.01 6.61 3.71
C LEU A 254 22.32 7.37 3.92
N LYS A 255 23.44 6.79 3.51
CA LYS A 255 24.74 7.46 3.46
C LYS A 255 25.26 7.51 2.03
N TRP A 256 25.99 8.58 1.70
CA TRP A 256 26.66 8.73 0.42
C TRP A 256 28.16 8.55 0.65
N VAL A 257 28.81 7.72 -0.16
CA VAL A 257 30.23 7.40 -0.06
C VAL A 257 30.90 7.73 -1.39
N GLY A 258 32.02 8.45 -1.33
CA GLY A 258 32.79 8.85 -2.50
C GLY A 258 34.06 9.58 -2.10
N LYS A 259 34.81 10.07 -3.08
CA LYS A 259 36.04 10.83 -2.84
C LYS A 259 35.76 12.33 -2.84
N TYR A 260 36.53 13.04 -2.01
CA TYR A 260 36.62 14.49 -2.02
C TYR A 260 37.93 14.91 -2.68
N GLY A 261 37.86 15.93 -3.53
CA GLY A 261 38.99 16.56 -4.18
C GLY A 261 39.50 17.77 -3.40
N GLN A 262 40.27 18.63 -4.08
CA GLN A 262 40.65 19.92 -3.53
C GLN A 262 39.41 20.75 -3.19
N ASN A 263 39.49 21.54 -2.12
CA ASN A 263 38.41 22.38 -1.60
C ASN A 263 37.16 21.60 -1.16
N ASN A 264 37.32 20.36 -0.70
CA ASN A 264 36.23 19.50 -0.22
C ASN A 264 35.09 19.30 -1.23
N LYS A 265 35.39 19.40 -2.53
CA LYS A 265 34.42 19.14 -3.59
C LYS A 265 34.28 17.64 -3.82
N LYS A 266 33.05 17.16 -3.99
CA LYS A 266 32.78 15.76 -4.37
C LYS A 266 33.38 15.51 -5.77
N ILE A 267 34.22 14.49 -5.92
CA ILE A 267 34.82 14.12 -7.22
C ILE A 267 34.69 12.62 -7.48
N GLY A 268 34.73 12.24 -8.75
CA GLY A 268 34.74 10.84 -9.18
C GLY A 268 33.44 10.11 -8.84
N LEU A 269 33.52 8.79 -8.68
CA LEU A 269 32.35 7.95 -8.44
C LEU A 269 31.82 8.14 -7.01
N TRP A 270 30.52 8.33 -6.92
CA TRP A 270 29.76 8.43 -5.67
C TRP A 270 28.64 7.40 -5.66
N GLU A 271 28.50 6.73 -4.52
CA GLU A 271 27.59 5.60 -4.34
C GLU A 271 26.77 5.77 -3.07
N ALA A 272 25.55 5.23 -3.07
CA ALA A 272 24.69 5.24 -1.88
C ALA A 272 24.81 3.93 -1.09
N THR A 273 24.76 4.03 0.24
CA THR A 273 24.60 2.90 1.15
C THR A 273 23.33 3.07 1.99
N TRP A 274 22.67 1.97 2.32
CA TRP A 274 21.52 1.90 3.22
C TRP A 274 21.84 0.96 4.36
N GLN A 275 21.79 1.44 5.60
CA GLN A 275 22.18 0.63 6.78
C GLN A 275 23.60 0.05 6.68
N GLY A 276 24.50 0.75 5.98
CA GLY A 276 25.87 0.31 5.74
C GLY A 276 26.04 -0.61 4.51
N GLU A 277 24.95 -1.13 3.94
CA GLU A 277 25.00 -1.95 2.73
C GLU A 277 24.95 -1.08 1.47
N LYS A 278 25.77 -1.40 0.47
CA LYS A 278 25.80 -0.68 -0.80
C LYS A 278 24.50 -0.91 -1.59
N ILE A 279 23.80 0.16 -1.93
CA ILE A 279 22.63 0.10 -2.81
C ILE A 279 23.14 -0.03 -4.24
N GLN A 280 23.01 -1.21 -4.83
CA GLN A 280 23.58 -1.50 -6.14
C GLN A 280 23.11 -0.49 -7.20
N ARG A 281 24.07 0.03 -7.97
CA ARG A 281 23.86 0.94 -9.11
C ARG A 281 23.37 2.34 -8.74
N VAL A 282 23.14 2.66 -7.47
CA VAL A 282 22.72 4.00 -7.06
C VAL A 282 23.92 4.92 -6.93
N GLY A 283 23.82 6.09 -7.57
CA GLY A 283 24.87 7.10 -7.61
C GLY A 283 25.26 7.48 -9.03
N GLY A 284 26.47 8.02 -9.17
CA GLY A 284 26.99 8.54 -10.42
C GLY A 284 28.33 9.23 -10.22
N GLU A 285 28.77 9.99 -11.21
CA GLU A 285 30.08 10.62 -11.19
C GLU A 285 29.98 12.13 -10.99
N TYR A 286 30.88 12.67 -10.18
CA TYR A 286 31.16 14.09 -10.11
C TYR A 286 32.41 14.43 -10.91
N SER A 287 32.36 15.54 -11.64
CA SER A 287 33.52 16.18 -12.27
C SER A 287 34.50 16.71 -11.22
N PHE A 288 35.70 17.07 -11.68
CA PHE A 288 36.74 17.66 -10.82
C PHE A 288 36.31 19.00 -10.19
N ASP A 289 35.36 19.73 -10.79
CA ASP A 289 34.83 20.99 -10.27
C ASP A 289 33.64 20.80 -9.30
N GLY A 290 33.31 19.56 -8.93
CA GLY A 290 32.29 19.24 -7.94
C GLY A 290 30.86 19.13 -8.50
N LYS A 291 30.70 19.03 -9.83
CA LYS A 291 29.39 18.98 -10.47
C LYS A 291 29.04 17.57 -10.89
N LYS A 292 27.77 17.19 -10.75
CA LYS A 292 27.28 15.91 -11.26
C LYS A 292 27.45 15.87 -12.79
N GLN A 293 27.91 14.74 -13.31
CA GLN A 293 28.07 14.50 -14.73
C GLN A 293 27.74 13.05 -15.11
N GLY A 294 27.40 12.83 -16.39
CA GLY A 294 27.12 11.52 -16.95
C GLY A 294 25.85 10.89 -16.39
N LYS A 295 25.80 9.56 -16.40
CA LYS A 295 24.62 8.80 -15.96
C LYS A 295 24.51 8.79 -14.44
N TRP A 296 23.30 9.03 -13.95
CA TRP A 296 22.98 9.03 -12.53
C TRP A 296 21.75 8.18 -12.24
N ILE A 297 21.81 7.52 -11.09
CA ILE A 297 20.70 6.83 -10.46
C ILE A 297 20.49 7.48 -9.10
N GLU A 298 19.40 8.23 -8.97
CA GLU A 298 19.04 8.96 -7.76
C GLU A 298 17.94 8.25 -7.00
N ILE A 299 18.03 8.34 -5.68
CA ILE A 299 16.99 7.91 -4.77
C ILE A 299 15.88 8.97 -4.74
N ILE A 300 14.61 8.57 -4.64
CA ILE A 300 13.49 9.52 -4.48
C ILE A 300 13.43 10.10 -3.06
N GLU A 301 12.81 11.27 -2.89
CA GLU A 301 12.70 11.99 -1.60
C GLU A 301 12.04 11.18 -0.47
N ASN A 302 11.18 10.21 -0.82
CA ASN A 302 10.49 9.32 0.13
C ASN A 302 10.94 7.87 -0.02
N TYR A 303 12.23 7.65 -0.19
CA TYR A 303 12.73 6.30 -0.38
C TYR A 303 12.61 5.47 0.89
N GLN A 304 11.95 4.34 0.75
CA GLN A 304 11.85 3.30 1.77
C GLN A 304 12.38 2.01 1.20
N ILE A 305 12.95 1.15 2.05
CA ILE A 305 13.51 -0.14 1.61
C ILE A 305 12.46 -1.03 0.93
N LEU A 306 11.17 -0.84 1.25
CA LEU A 306 10.05 -1.54 0.61
C LEU A 306 9.60 -0.91 -0.72
N ALA A 307 9.95 0.35 -0.97
CA ALA A 307 9.61 1.06 -2.19
C ALA A 307 10.67 0.88 -3.28
N GLN A 308 11.98 0.92 -2.96
CA GLN A 308 13.07 0.71 -3.93
C GLN A 308 12.88 1.46 -5.27
N VAL A 309 12.47 2.73 -5.18
CA VAL A 309 12.23 3.56 -6.36
C VAL A 309 13.43 4.47 -6.60
N PHE A 310 13.89 4.51 -7.85
CA PHE A 310 14.99 5.36 -8.29
C PHE A 310 14.58 6.23 -9.48
N LYS A 311 15.23 7.38 -9.64
CA LYS A 311 15.21 8.21 -10.85
C LYS A 311 16.50 7.97 -11.61
N VAL A 312 16.43 7.68 -12.90
CA VAL A 312 17.60 7.43 -13.75
C VAL A 312 17.62 8.44 -14.88
N GLY A 313 18.76 9.06 -15.10
CA GLY A 313 18.94 10.02 -16.19
C GLY A 313 20.38 10.47 -16.31
N GLU A 314 20.59 11.60 -16.98
CA GLU A 314 21.90 12.16 -17.24
C GLU A 314 22.04 13.56 -16.66
N TYR A 315 23.23 13.83 -16.14
CA TYR A 315 23.67 15.13 -15.71
C TYR A 315 24.73 15.68 -16.66
N VAL A 316 24.64 16.97 -16.98
CA VAL A 316 25.72 17.71 -17.63
C VAL A 316 25.95 18.99 -16.84
N ARG A 317 27.19 19.15 -16.35
CA ARG A 317 27.60 20.33 -15.55
C ARG A 317 26.66 20.61 -14.37
N GLY A 318 26.21 19.56 -13.69
CA GLY A 318 25.35 19.67 -12.52
C GLY A 318 23.86 19.87 -12.83
N GLN A 319 23.45 19.97 -14.10
CA GLN A 319 22.05 20.08 -14.50
C GLN A 319 21.53 18.76 -15.03
N LYS A 320 20.28 18.42 -14.68
CA LYS A 320 19.58 17.26 -15.25
C LYS A 320 19.24 17.56 -16.69
N ILE A 321 19.61 16.69 -17.62
CA ILE A 321 19.27 16.90 -19.03
C ILE A 321 18.58 15.67 -19.62
N GLY A 322 17.86 15.88 -20.72
CA GLY A 322 17.30 14.81 -21.51
C GLY A 322 16.25 13.99 -20.74
N PHE A 323 16.14 12.71 -21.09
CA PHE A 323 15.09 11.86 -20.56
C PHE A 323 15.45 11.29 -19.18
N TRP A 324 14.56 11.52 -18.22
CA TRP A 324 14.65 10.99 -16.86
C TRP A 324 13.49 10.05 -16.60
N LYS A 325 13.77 8.89 -15.99
CA LYS A 325 12.77 7.83 -15.77
C LYS A 325 12.77 7.26 -14.38
N TYR A 326 11.65 6.70 -13.96
CA TYR A 326 11.56 5.95 -12.72
C TYR A 326 11.83 4.45 -12.92
N VAL A 327 12.60 3.87 -12.00
CA VAL A 327 12.89 2.43 -11.90
C VAL A 327 12.36 1.93 -10.56
N TYR A 328 11.64 0.81 -10.57
CA TYR A 328 11.01 0.20 -9.38
C TYR A 328 11.27 -1.31 -9.40
N GLU A 329 11.77 -1.87 -8.29
CA GLU A 329 12.13 -3.30 -8.18
C GLU A 329 13.06 -3.77 -9.31
N ASN A 330 14.07 -2.96 -9.67
CA ASN A 330 15.00 -3.19 -10.81
C ASN A 330 14.32 -3.32 -12.18
N LYS A 331 13.02 -3.06 -12.27
CA LYS A 331 12.26 -3.01 -13.52
C LYS A 331 12.00 -1.56 -13.85
N GLU A 332 12.24 -1.21 -15.10
CA GLU A 332 11.84 0.11 -15.54
C GLU A 332 10.31 0.23 -15.44
N MET A 333 9.84 1.28 -14.76
CA MET A 333 8.43 1.45 -14.45
C MET A 333 7.58 1.62 -15.73
N TYR A 334 8.21 1.87 -16.89
CA TYR A 334 7.51 1.94 -18.18
C TYR A 334 6.78 0.64 -18.54
N LYS A 335 7.32 -0.55 -18.20
CA LYS A 335 6.63 -1.83 -18.45
C LYS A 335 5.36 -1.98 -17.61
N LEU A 336 5.35 -1.29 -16.47
CA LEU A 336 4.30 -1.31 -15.47
C LEU A 336 3.26 -0.22 -15.72
N ILE A 337 3.64 0.90 -16.34
CA ILE A 337 2.79 2.08 -16.48
C ILE A 337 2.15 2.22 -17.87
N ASN A 338 2.71 1.72 -18.97
CA ASN A 338 2.08 1.96 -20.27
C ASN A 338 2.39 0.91 -21.35
N GLN A 339 1.38 0.11 -21.69
CA GLN A 339 1.19 -0.43 -23.05
C GLN A 339 0.31 0.51 -23.92
N PHE A 340 -0.35 1.52 -23.35
CA PHE A 340 -1.36 2.31 -24.07
C PHE A 340 -0.93 3.70 -24.55
N ASN A 341 0.22 4.24 -24.12
CA ASN A 341 0.55 5.64 -24.44
C ASN A 341 2.03 5.97 -24.73
N ASN A 342 2.93 4.99 -24.93
CA ASN A 342 4.39 5.19 -25.11
C ASN A 342 5.11 6.08 -24.08
N ASN A 343 4.38 6.61 -23.08
CA ASN A 343 4.91 7.49 -22.05
C ASN A 343 5.55 6.64 -20.97
N ARG A 344 6.89 6.62 -21.05
CA ARG A 344 7.80 6.06 -20.06
C ARG A 344 7.69 6.92 -18.78
N GLY A 345 7.48 6.31 -17.61
CA GLY A 345 7.36 7.04 -16.34
C GLY A 345 8.55 7.98 -16.13
N GLY A 346 8.30 9.25 -15.80
CA GLY A 346 9.28 10.35 -15.82
C GLY A 346 8.97 11.38 -16.91
N GLY A 347 9.98 12.01 -17.49
CA GLY A 347 9.83 13.03 -18.54
C GLY A 347 11.17 13.59 -19.04
N VAL A 348 11.13 14.71 -19.76
CA VAL A 348 12.32 15.32 -20.38
C VAL A 348 12.68 16.62 -19.67
N TYR A 349 13.96 16.78 -19.36
CA TYR A 349 14.56 18.04 -18.96
C TYR A 349 15.20 18.75 -20.16
N SER A 350 15.07 20.07 -20.21
CA SER A 350 15.76 20.94 -21.17
C SER A 350 17.27 20.97 -20.89
N THR A 351 18.02 21.62 -21.78
CA THR A 351 19.45 21.89 -21.61
C THR A 351 19.77 22.80 -20.42
N GLU A 352 18.76 23.51 -19.89
CA GLU A 352 18.86 24.37 -18.70
C GLU A 352 18.44 23.66 -17.41
N GLY A 353 18.06 22.37 -17.49
CA GLY A 353 17.59 21.61 -16.35
C GLY A 353 16.14 21.86 -15.95
N LEU A 354 15.33 22.43 -16.85
CA LEU A 354 13.91 22.67 -16.64
C LEU A 354 13.07 21.50 -17.19
N LYS A 355 12.06 21.05 -16.44
CA LYS A 355 11.12 20.05 -16.94
C LYS A 355 10.32 20.60 -18.13
N ILE A 356 10.20 19.82 -19.20
CA ILE A 356 9.43 20.18 -20.39
C ILE A 356 8.59 19.00 -20.91
N GLY A 357 7.48 19.31 -21.58
CA GLY A 357 6.63 18.34 -22.26
C GLY A 357 5.83 17.46 -21.30
N LYS A 358 5.51 16.22 -21.72
CA LYS A 358 4.73 15.27 -20.92
C LYS A 358 5.56 14.68 -19.80
N TRP A 359 4.97 14.63 -18.60
CA TRP A 359 5.58 14.08 -17.40
C TRP A 359 4.63 13.14 -16.68
N ILE A 360 5.23 12.12 -16.06
CA ILE A 360 4.59 11.26 -15.07
C ILE A 360 5.38 11.41 -13.78
N GLU A 361 4.73 11.88 -12.72
CA GLU A 361 5.30 12.02 -11.37
C GLU A 361 4.70 10.99 -10.42
N LEU A 362 5.50 10.53 -9.46
CA LEU A 362 5.00 9.66 -8.40
C LEU A 362 4.36 10.49 -7.29
N SER A 363 3.31 9.98 -6.65
CA SER A 363 2.79 10.60 -5.42
C SER A 363 3.82 10.52 -4.29
N LYS A 364 3.69 11.39 -3.29
CA LYS A 364 4.56 11.35 -2.09
C LYS A 364 4.44 10.01 -1.36
N GLY A 365 3.25 9.42 -1.33
CA GLY A 365 2.98 8.10 -0.75
C GLY A 365 3.18 6.94 -1.71
N PHE A 366 4.04 7.06 -2.74
CA PHE A 366 4.27 5.97 -3.68
C PHE A 366 5.06 4.83 -3.03
N TRP A 367 4.49 3.63 -3.02
CA TRP A 367 5.11 2.41 -2.52
C TRP A 367 4.44 1.18 -3.13
N LYS A 368 4.87 -0.02 -2.73
CA LYS A 368 4.38 -1.29 -3.29
C LYS A 368 2.85 -1.42 -3.37
N TYR A 369 2.13 -0.90 -2.36
CA TYR A 369 0.67 -1.02 -2.26
C TYR A 369 -0.09 0.24 -2.68
N SER A 370 0.59 1.37 -2.88
CA SER A 370 -0.02 2.60 -3.41
C SER A 370 0.84 3.12 -4.54
N GLN A 371 0.44 2.78 -5.76
CA GLN A 371 1.13 3.18 -6.98
C GLN A 371 0.33 4.30 -7.67
N VAL A 372 0.31 5.46 -7.01
CA VAL A 372 -0.38 6.66 -7.53
C VAL A 372 0.60 7.51 -8.32
N THR A 373 0.20 7.88 -9.53
CA THR A 373 1.00 8.74 -10.40
C THR A 373 0.19 9.91 -10.93
N HIS A 374 0.85 11.06 -11.08
CA HIS A 374 0.31 12.28 -11.66
C HIS A 374 0.86 12.43 -13.07
N GLN A 375 0.00 12.56 -14.07
CA GLN A 375 0.43 12.75 -15.45
C GLN A 375 -0.09 14.07 -15.98
N GLY A 376 0.77 14.86 -16.60
CA GLY A 376 0.40 16.12 -17.24
C GLY A 376 1.56 16.70 -18.01
N GLU A 377 1.51 18.00 -18.27
CA GLU A 377 2.54 18.70 -19.05
C GLU A 377 3.26 19.76 -18.22
N TYR A 378 4.53 19.93 -18.56
CA TYR A 378 5.42 20.95 -18.04
C TYR A 378 5.84 21.91 -19.16
N HIS A 379 5.88 23.19 -18.83
CA HIS A 379 6.46 24.24 -19.65
C HIS A 379 7.46 25.03 -18.80
N ASN A 380 8.74 25.06 -19.20
CA ASN A 380 9.82 25.76 -18.48
C ASN A 380 9.87 25.46 -16.98
N GLY A 381 9.73 24.18 -16.62
CA GLY A 381 9.78 23.74 -15.23
C GLY A 381 8.48 23.94 -14.44
N LYS A 382 7.42 24.47 -15.08
CA LYS A 382 6.12 24.75 -14.46
C LYS A 382 5.03 23.83 -14.97
N LYS A 383 4.17 23.31 -14.08
CA LYS A 383 3.00 22.52 -14.44
C LYS A 383 1.96 23.38 -15.17
N VAL A 384 1.52 22.92 -16.33
CA VAL A 384 0.49 23.59 -17.15
C VAL A 384 -0.61 22.60 -17.56
N GLY A 385 -1.77 23.14 -17.95
CA GLY A 385 -2.86 22.37 -18.54
C GLY A 385 -3.41 21.25 -17.66
N ARG A 386 -3.92 20.20 -18.32
CA ARG A 386 -4.59 19.06 -17.66
C ARG A 386 -3.58 18.14 -16.97
N TRP A 387 -3.88 17.80 -15.71
CA TRP A 387 -3.16 16.83 -14.91
C TRP A 387 -4.10 15.75 -14.38
N ASP A 388 -3.84 14.51 -14.74
CA ASP A 388 -4.63 13.35 -14.34
C ASP A 388 -3.92 12.54 -13.24
N ILE A 389 -4.71 11.98 -12.33
CA ILE A 389 -4.24 11.14 -11.23
C ILE A 389 -4.59 9.69 -11.55
N PHE A 390 -3.58 8.87 -11.81
CA PHE A 390 -3.73 7.45 -12.03
C PHE A 390 -3.46 6.70 -10.74
N ASN A 391 -4.30 5.71 -10.43
CA ASN A 391 -4.07 4.82 -9.30
C ASN A 391 -4.07 3.38 -9.81
N ARG A 392 -2.92 2.72 -9.67
CA ARG A 392 -2.80 1.31 -9.98
C ARG A 392 -3.12 0.49 -8.74
N LYS A 393 -4.22 -0.27 -8.83
CA LYS A 393 -4.60 -1.20 -7.76
C LYS A 393 -3.72 -2.43 -7.79
N TYR A 394 -3.00 -2.67 -6.72
CA TYR A 394 -2.39 -3.97 -6.47
C TYR A 394 -3.50 -5.00 -6.26
N ARG A 395 -3.63 -6.00 -7.13
CA ARG A 395 -4.48 -7.17 -6.87
C ARG A 395 -3.76 -8.02 -5.81
N SER A 396 -4.02 -7.74 -4.54
CA SER A 396 -3.42 -8.45 -3.40
C SER A 396 -3.84 -9.94 -3.25
N GLY A 397 -4.44 -10.55 -4.27
CA GLY A 397 -5.16 -11.83 -4.13
C GLY A 397 -4.73 -13.00 -5.03
N SER A 398 -3.57 -12.97 -5.70
CA SER A 398 -3.13 -14.16 -6.45
C SER A 398 -1.62 -14.32 -6.42
N SER A 399 -1.14 -15.05 -5.40
CA SER A 399 0.24 -15.55 -5.30
C SER A 399 0.56 -16.64 -6.34
N SER A 400 -0.34 -16.93 -7.29
CA SER A 400 -0.04 -17.87 -8.37
C SER A 400 0.87 -17.20 -9.39
N LYS A 401 2.17 -17.44 -9.23
CA LYS A 401 3.22 -17.16 -10.23
C LYS A 401 2.94 -17.82 -11.59
N ILE A 402 1.96 -18.72 -11.69
CA ILE A 402 1.63 -19.50 -12.90
C ILE A 402 0.84 -18.66 -13.92
N PHE A 403 0.21 -17.55 -13.54
CA PHE A 403 -0.52 -16.68 -14.49
C PHE A 403 0.21 -15.41 -14.94
N GLN A 404 1.52 -15.28 -14.69
CA GLN A 404 2.29 -14.12 -15.18
C GLN A 404 2.63 -14.15 -16.68
N GLN A 405 2.37 -15.25 -17.40
CA GLN A 405 2.76 -15.36 -18.82
C GLN A 405 1.68 -14.95 -19.83
N ASN A 406 0.42 -14.78 -19.43
CA ASN A 406 -0.63 -14.30 -20.33
C ASN A 406 -1.07 -12.88 -19.95
N ASN A 407 -0.50 -11.90 -20.68
CA ASN A 407 -0.82 -10.47 -20.85
C ASN A 407 -2.15 -9.95 -20.25
N ASN A 408 -2.35 -10.07 -18.94
CA ASN A 408 -3.51 -9.51 -18.27
C ASN A 408 -3.24 -8.07 -17.88
N LEU A 409 -3.67 -7.17 -18.77
CA LEU A 409 -3.73 -5.72 -18.62
C LEU A 409 -4.16 -5.32 -17.21
N GLU A 410 -3.20 -4.90 -16.38
CA GLU A 410 -3.52 -4.22 -15.14
C GLU A 410 -4.18 -2.88 -15.49
N LYS A 411 -5.51 -2.85 -15.40
CA LYS A 411 -6.29 -1.65 -15.70
C LYS A 411 -5.90 -0.55 -14.74
N GLN A 412 -5.21 0.45 -15.26
CA GLN A 412 -5.12 1.76 -14.62
C GLN A 412 -6.47 2.45 -14.77
N TYR A 413 -6.88 3.18 -13.74
CA TYR A 413 -8.06 4.02 -13.80
C TYR A 413 -7.67 5.43 -13.41
N ILE A 414 -8.20 6.39 -14.17
CA ILE A 414 -8.16 7.80 -13.78
C ILE A 414 -8.98 7.91 -12.50
N SER A 415 -8.30 8.24 -11.42
CA SER A 415 -8.84 8.36 -10.07
C SER A 415 -9.12 9.81 -9.67
N GLY A 416 -8.56 10.76 -10.42
CA GLY A 416 -8.79 12.18 -10.23
C GLY A 416 -7.99 13.02 -11.21
N GLY A 417 -7.81 14.30 -10.87
CA GLY A 417 -7.11 15.27 -11.70
C GLY A 417 -7.82 16.62 -11.76
N GLY A 418 -7.21 17.56 -12.46
CA GLY A 418 -7.71 18.91 -12.72
C GLY A 418 -6.78 19.66 -13.65
N SER A 419 -6.87 20.98 -13.70
CA SER A 419 -6.01 21.79 -14.58
C SER A 419 -5.21 22.82 -13.79
N TYR A 420 -3.99 23.08 -14.26
CA TYR A 420 -3.18 24.25 -13.89
C TYR A 420 -3.39 25.35 -14.92
N ASP A 421 -3.03 26.58 -14.57
CA ASP A 421 -3.04 27.72 -15.47
C ASP A 421 -1.99 27.58 -16.58
N GLU A 422 -2.33 28.05 -17.78
CA GLU A 422 -1.41 28.04 -18.93
C GLU A 422 -0.33 29.13 -18.84
N ALA A 423 -0.48 30.11 -17.93
CA ALA A 423 0.49 31.18 -17.73
C ALA A 423 1.75 30.73 -16.97
N GLY A 424 1.79 29.49 -16.48
CA GLY A 424 2.95 28.91 -15.81
C GLY A 424 3.12 29.35 -14.36
N ALA A 425 2.10 29.93 -13.73
CA ALA A 425 2.13 30.26 -12.31
C ALA A 425 1.90 29.03 -11.39
N GLU A 426 1.55 27.88 -11.98
CA GLU A 426 1.22 26.61 -11.28
C GLU A 426 0.01 26.75 -10.35
N PHE A 427 -0.88 27.67 -10.68
CA PHE A 427 -2.16 27.79 -10.02
C PHE A 427 -3.10 26.71 -10.51
N LYS A 428 -3.52 25.85 -9.59
CA LYS A 428 -4.69 25.01 -9.81
C LYS A 428 -5.89 25.90 -10.15
N ILE A 429 -6.60 25.54 -11.21
CA ILE A 429 -7.82 26.20 -11.69
C ILE A 429 -8.91 25.19 -12.00
N GLY A 430 -10.16 25.64 -11.94
CA GLY A 430 -11.31 24.85 -12.34
C GLY A 430 -11.61 23.71 -11.37
N TYR A 431 -12.22 22.64 -11.87
CA TYR A 431 -12.64 21.52 -11.05
C TYR A 431 -11.51 20.51 -10.85
N TRP A 432 -11.29 20.12 -9.60
CA TRP A 432 -10.27 19.15 -9.20
C TRP A 432 -10.88 17.99 -8.44
N VAL A 433 -10.33 16.80 -8.68
CA VAL A 433 -10.52 15.61 -7.86
C VAL A 433 -9.14 15.22 -7.31
N GLU A 434 -8.98 15.35 -5.99
CA GLU A 434 -7.74 15.10 -5.27
C GLU A 434 -7.83 13.81 -4.45
N MET A 435 -6.71 13.10 -4.33
CA MET A 435 -6.57 11.95 -3.43
C MET A 435 -5.84 12.39 -2.16
N MET A 436 -6.31 11.99 -0.98
CA MET A 436 -5.59 12.28 0.25
C MET A 436 -4.36 11.37 0.39
N ASP A 437 -3.18 11.98 0.59
CA ASP A 437 -1.88 11.29 0.66
C ASP A 437 -1.70 10.39 1.90
N ILE A 438 -2.56 10.52 2.92
CA ILE A 438 -2.31 10.00 4.28
C ILE A 438 -2.80 8.55 4.45
N LEU A 439 -3.42 7.93 3.45
CA LEU A 439 -4.20 6.72 3.67
C LEU A 439 -3.62 5.48 3.01
N ASN A 440 -3.65 4.38 3.78
CA ASN A 440 -3.31 3.03 3.36
C ASN A 440 -4.06 2.63 2.08
N SER A 441 -3.50 1.69 1.30
CA SER A 441 -3.99 1.24 -0.03
C SER A 441 -5.50 0.97 -0.11
N ASP A 442 -6.09 0.62 1.03
CA ASP A 442 -7.48 0.19 1.15
C ASP A 442 -8.45 1.33 1.49
N CYS A 443 -7.98 2.53 1.81
CA CYS A 443 -8.85 3.67 2.11
C CYS A 443 -8.48 4.84 1.19
N GLN A 444 -9.13 4.92 0.04
CA GLN A 444 -8.94 6.06 -0.86
C GLN A 444 -10.05 7.07 -0.58
N ILE A 445 -9.74 8.06 0.26
CA ILE A 445 -10.55 9.26 0.40
C ILE A 445 -10.17 10.20 -0.74
N MET A 446 -11.17 10.56 -1.54
CA MET A 446 -11.04 11.54 -2.61
C MET A 446 -11.84 12.77 -2.22
N THR A 447 -11.31 13.95 -2.51
CA THR A 447 -12.05 15.21 -2.37
C THR A 447 -12.21 15.84 -3.73
N SER A 448 -13.38 16.39 -4.03
CA SER A 448 -13.58 17.16 -5.26
C SER A 448 -14.15 18.54 -4.98
N GLY A 449 -13.70 19.54 -5.72
CA GLY A 449 -14.21 20.90 -5.64
C GLY A 449 -13.59 21.79 -6.68
N ARG A 450 -13.78 23.11 -6.55
CA ARG A 450 -13.21 24.09 -7.48
C ARG A 450 -12.01 24.80 -6.87
N TYR A 451 -11.04 25.08 -7.73
CA TYR A 451 -9.91 25.95 -7.47
C TYR A 451 -10.02 27.24 -8.28
N GLN A 452 -9.56 28.34 -7.69
CA GLN A 452 -9.32 29.60 -8.36
C GLN A 452 -8.02 30.19 -7.85
N ASN A 453 -7.07 30.43 -8.76
CA ASN A 453 -5.74 30.97 -8.46
C ASN A 453 -5.02 30.19 -7.34
N GLY A 454 -5.04 28.85 -7.42
CA GLY A 454 -4.41 27.97 -6.45
C GLY A 454 -5.16 27.84 -5.11
N LYS A 455 -6.27 28.57 -4.90
CA LYS A 455 -7.09 28.50 -3.68
C LYS A 455 -8.33 27.64 -3.87
N LYS A 456 -8.64 26.80 -2.89
CA LYS A 456 -9.89 26.03 -2.82
C LYS A 456 -11.06 27.00 -2.62
N ILE A 457 -12.07 26.92 -3.46
CA ILE A 457 -13.28 27.76 -3.38
C ILE A 457 -14.54 26.91 -3.30
N GLY A 458 -15.57 27.45 -2.67
CA GLY A 458 -16.90 26.85 -2.59
C GLY A 458 -16.95 25.53 -1.80
N ARG A 459 -17.95 24.71 -2.12
CA ARG A 459 -18.19 23.43 -1.45
C ARG A 459 -17.27 22.33 -2.00
N TRP A 460 -16.63 21.60 -1.08
CA TRP A 460 -15.82 20.43 -1.39
C TRP A 460 -16.54 19.15 -0.96
N ASN A 461 -16.67 18.21 -1.88
CA ASN A 461 -17.29 16.92 -1.62
C ASN A 461 -16.22 15.91 -1.22
N LEU A 462 -16.52 15.08 -0.22
CA LEU A 462 -15.67 14.01 0.28
C LEU A 462 -16.26 12.67 -0.16
N TYR A 463 -15.45 11.83 -0.82
CA TYR A 463 -15.83 10.50 -1.27
C TYR A 463 -14.94 9.45 -0.62
N ASN A 464 -15.54 8.46 0.01
CA ASN A 464 -14.83 7.25 0.39
C ASN A 464 -15.01 6.20 -0.71
N LYS A 465 -13.91 5.77 -1.34
CA LYS A 465 -13.96 4.80 -2.45
C LYS A 465 -14.53 3.44 -2.03
N LYS A 466 -14.39 3.04 -0.76
CA LYS A 466 -14.96 1.76 -0.27
C LYS A 466 -16.49 1.77 -0.33
N SER A 467 -17.13 2.86 0.11
CA SER A 467 -18.60 2.95 0.08
C SER A 467 -19.15 3.14 -1.33
N SER A 468 -18.42 3.83 -2.22
CA SER A 468 -18.85 4.02 -3.60
C SER A 468 -18.65 2.77 -4.48
N MET A 469 -17.62 1.96 -4.23
CA MET A 469 -17.48 0.64 -4.87
C MET A 469 -18.48 -0.37 -4.34
N GLN A 470 -18.78 -0.41 -3.04
CA GLN A 470 -19.85 -1.27 -2.53
C GLN A 470 -21.20 -0.88 -3.16
N LYS A 471 -21.52 0.42 -3.21
CA LYS A 471 -22.71 0.90 -3.93
C LYS A 471 -22.67 0.56 -5.42
N LYS A 472 -21.56 0.76 -6.14
CA LYS A 472 -21.43 0.40 -7.55
C LYS A 472 -21.46 -1.11 -7.82
N ILE A 473 -20.88 -1.94 -6.96
CA ILE A 473 -20.93 -3.41 -7.08
C ILE A 473 -22.35 -3.88 -6.81
N ILE A 474 -23.02 -3.35 -5.79
CA ILE A 474 -24.44 -3.59 -5.53
C ILE A 474 -25.26 -3.14 -6.75
N THR A 475 -25.05 -1.93 -7.29
CA THR A 475 -25.79 -1.45 -8.47
C THR A 475 -25.47 -2.22 -9.75
N ILE A 476 -24.23 -2.67 -9.98
CA ILE A 476 -23.86 -3.49 -11.16
C ILE A 476 -24.39 -4.91 -10.99
N PHE A 477 -24.35 -5.46 -9.77
CA PHE A 477 -24.97 -6.75 -9.45
C PHE A 477 -26.47 -6.67 -9.70
N TRP A 478 -27.17 -5.66 -9.17
CA TRP A 478 -28.60 -5.44 -9.45
C TRP A 478 -28.88 -5.14 -10.92
N LYS A 479 -28.06 -4.36 -11.62
CA LYS A 479 -28.25 -4.11 -13.07
C LYS A 479 -28.01 -5.36 -13.90
N LYS A 480 -27.02 -6.18 -13.57
CA LYS A 480 -26.79 -7.46 -14.24
C LYS A 480 -27.89 -8.45 -13.90
N LEU A 481 -28.35 -8.52 -12.65
CA LEU A 481 -29.51 -9.31 -12.23
C LEU A 481 -30.76 -8.88 -12.99
N TYR A 482 -30.98 -7.56 -13.13
CA TYR A 482 -32.12 -6.97 -13.84
C TYR A 482 -32.02 -7.15 -15.36
N GLN A 483 -30.82 -7.09 -15.95
CA GLN A 483 -30.59 -7.42 -17.36
C GLN A 483 -30.74 -8.92 -17.63
N TRP A 484 -30.32 -9.78 -16.68
CA TRP A 484 -30.57 -11.22 -16.74
C TRP A 484 -32.07 -11.52 -16.61
N TRP A 485 -32.78 -10.78 -15.77
CA TRP A 485 -34.23 -10.84 -15.57
C TRP A 485 -35.05 -10.25 -16.73
N TRP A 486 -34.41 -9.59 -17.70
CA TRP A 486 -35.04 -9.05 -18.92
C TRP A 486 -34.77 -9.91 -20.15
N VAL A 487 -33.83 -10.86 -20.06
CA VAL A 487 -33.45 -11.79 -21.13
C VAL A 487 -34.09 -13.17 -20.92
N ILE A 488 -34.53 -13.48 -19.69
CA ILE A 488 -35.55 -14.49 -19.37
C ILE A 488 -36.90 -13.83 -19.55
#